data_AF-A0A6B8VQ63-F1
#
_entry.id   AF-A0A6B8VQ63-F1
#
_cell.length_a   1.000
_cell.length_b   1.000
_cell.length_c   1.000
_cell.angle_alpha   90.00
_cell.angle_beta   90.00
_cell.angle_gamma   90.00
#
_symmetry.space_group_name_H-M   'P 1'
#
loop_
_entity.id
_entity.type
_entity.pdbx_description
1 polymer ?
#
loop_
_entity_poly.entity_id
_entity_poly.type
_entity_poly.pdbx_seq_one_letter_code
_entity_poly.pdbx_strand_id
1 'polypeptide(L)'
;MAGCGVDAEDVLSLADAICSHTGSSVRSLGALVALSALVKPHIAGIPVFASVADHCEYVRSACLALEPLNGSNEILGHALCSYIVDRS
;
A
#
# COMPACT_ATOMS: atom_id res chain seq x y z
N MET A 1 19.79 -1.09 15.24
CA MET A 1 19.01 0.08 14.78
C MET A 1 18.05 -0.41 13.71
N ALA A 2 16.78 -0.61 14.07
CA ALA A 2 15.77 -1.21 13.20
C ALA A 2 15.21 -0.15 12.24
N GLY A 3 15.90 0.06 11.12
CA GLY A 3 15.36 0.75 9.94
C GLY A 3 15.03 -0.31 8.88
N CYS A 4 13.92 -1.01 9.05
CA CYS A 4 13.35 -1.84 7.99
C CYS A 4 11.84 -1.95 8.23
N GLY A 5 11.19 -0.79 8.29
CA GLY A 5 9.75 -0.69 8.18
C GLY A 5 9.47 -0.16 6.79
N VAL A 6 8.45 -0.69 6.13
CA VAL A 6 7.83 0.03 5.01
C VAL A 6 7.46 1.42 5.52
N ASP A 7 8.17 2.43 5.06
CA ASP A 7 7.93 3.80 5.49
C ASP A 7 6.89 4.41 4.57
N ALA A 8 6.09 5.33 5.09
CA ALA A 8 5.02 5.99 4.32
C ALA A 8 5.54 6.63 3.02
N GLU A 9 6.84 6.93 2.98
CA GLU A 9 7.59 7.40 1.81
C GLU A 9 7.59 6.40 0.65
N ASP A 10 7.70 5.09 0.90
CA ASP A 10 7.67 4.06 -0.16
C ASP A 10 6.28 4.00 -0.81
N VAL A 11 5.22 4.05 -0.01
CA VAL A 11 3.83 4.07 -0.51
C VAL A 11 3.55 5.36 -1.30
N LEU A 12 4.05 6.50 -0.82
CA LEU A 12 3.91 7.77 -1.52
C LEU A 12 4.68 7.76 -2.85
N SER A 13 5.90 7.23 -2.87
CA SER A 13 6.72 7.11 -4.07
C SER A 13 6.08 6.20 -5.12
N LEU A 14 5.46 5.10 -4.68
CA LEU A 14 4.72 4.20 -5.56
C LEU A 14 3.47 4.89 -6.16
N ALA A 15 2.74 5.62 -5.32
CA ALA A 15 1.58 6.38 -5.75
C ALA A 15 1.95 7.49 -6.77
N ASP A 16 3.06 8.20 -6.54
CA ASP A 16 3.56 9.23 -7.45
C ASP A 16 3.97 8.65 -8.81
N ALA A 17 4.66 7.51 -8.82
CA ALA A 17 5.01 6.79 -10.06
C ALA A 17 3.76 6.39 -10.87
N ILE A 18 2.72 5.89 -10.19
CA ILE A 18 1.45 5.53 -10.84
C ILE A 18 0.72 6.76 -11.36
N CYS A 19 0.67 7.84 -10.59
CA CYS A 19 0.10 9.11 -11.04
C CYS A 19 0.80 9.61 -12.32
N SER A 20 2.13 9.57 -12.33
CA SER A 20 2.96 9.97 -13.47
C SER A 20 2.72 9.11 -14.72
N HIS A 21 2.41 7.82 -14.57
CA HIS A 21 2.17 6.91 -15.71
C HIS A 21 0.73 6.90 -16.21
N THR A 22 -0.24 7.12 -15.33
CA THR A 22 -1.68 7.00 -15.64
C THR A 22 -2.35 8.35 -15.90
N GLY A 23 -1.71 9.46 -15.52
CA GLY A 23 -2.32 10.79 -15.51
C GLY A 23 -3.28 11.02 -14.33
N SER A 24 -3.40 10.06 -13.42
CA SER A 24 -4.13 10.21 -12.15
C SER A 24 -3.39 11.16 -11.21
N SER A 25 -4.05 11.59 -10.14
CA SER A 25 -3.44 12.37 -9.07
C SER A 25 -3.86 11.87 -7.69
N VAL A 26 -3.01 12.16 -6.69
CA VAL A 26 -3.33 11.88 -5.29
C VAL A 26 -4.54 12.71 -4.87
N ARG A 27 -5.62 12.02 -4.49
CA ARG A 27 -6.85 12.61 -3.96
C ARG A 27 -6.79 12.77 -2.45
N SER A 28 -6.18 11.82 -1.74
CA SER A 28 -6.18 11.76 -0.28
C SER A 28 -4.86 11.26 0.29
N LEU A 29 -4.08 12.19 0.88
CA LEU A 29 -2.87 11.85 1.63
C LEU A 29 -3.17 11.01 2.87
N GLY A 30 -4.29 11.27 3.56
CA GLY A 30 -4.70 10.49 4.74
C GLY A 30 -4.97 9.02 4.38
N ALA A 31 -5.52 8.76 3.20
CA ALA A 31 -5.71 7.40 2.69
C ALA A 31 -4.36 6.70 2.40
N LEU A 32 -3.40 7.40 1.78
CA LEU A 32 -2.06 6.86 1.56
C LEU A 32 -1.33 6.54 2.87
N VAL A 33 -1.44 7.41 3.87
CA VAL A 33 -0.89 7.15 5.21
C VAL A 33 -1.55 5.93 5.85
N ALA A 34 -2.88 5.80 5.75
CA ALA A 34 -3.57 4.60 6.25
C ALA A 34 -3.07 3.34 5.54
N LEU A 35 -2.92 3.36 4.21
CA LEU A 35 -2.38 2.24 3.43
C LEU A 35 -0.96 1.89 3.85
N SER A 36 -0.10 2.86 4.15
CA SER A 36 1.26 2.58 4.65
C SER A 36 1.30 1.77 5.94
N ALA A 37 0.32 1.95 6.82
CA ALA A 37 0.19 1.12 8.02
C ALA A 37 -0.26 -0.31 7.66
N LEU A 38 -1.07 -0.48 6.62
CA LEU A 38 -1.58 -1.77 6.18
C LEU A 38 -0.57 -2.61 5.42
N VAL A 39 0.46 -2.01 4.82
CA VAL A 39 1.52 -2.76 4.11
C VAL A 39 2.46 -3.49 5.09
N LYS A 40 2.38 -3.20 6.40
CA LYS A 40 3.15 -3.92 7.42
C LYS A 40 2.42 -5.22 7.83
N PRO A 41 3.04 -6.40 7.70
CA PRO A 41 2.40 -7.66 8.05
C PRO A 41 2.30 -7.91 9.58
N HIS A 42 3.01 -7.11 10.39
CA HIS A 42 3.10 -7.28 11.83
C HIS A 42 2.84 -5.99 12.60
N ILE A 43 2.20 -6.11 13.76
CA ILE A 43 2.06 -5.04 14.76
C ILE A 43 2.74 -5.51 16.05
N ALA A 44 3.77 -4.80 16.51
CA ALA A 44 4.58 -5.18 17.68
C ALA A 44 5.11 -6.63 17.61
N GLY A 45 5.44 -7.11 16.40
CA GLY A 45 5.91 -8.48 16.14
C GLY A 45 4.80 -9.53 16.02
N ILE A 46 3.53 -9.15 16.17
CA ILE A 46 2.39 -10.05 16.04
C ILE A 46 1.92 -10.06 14.57
N PRO A 47 1.85 -11.22 13.89
CA PRO A 47 1.34 -11.30 12.53
C PRO A 47 -0.15 -10.95 12.52
N VAL A 48 -0.54 -10.04 11.62
CA VAL A 48 -1.93 -9.58 11.49
C VAL A 48 -2.70 -10.44 10.48
N PHE A 49 -2.00 -10.96 9.47
CA PHE A 49 -2.57 -11.75 8.39
C PHE A 49 -2.08 -13.21 8.49
N ALA A 50 -2.96 -14.16 8.16
CA ALA A 50 -2.63 -15.59 8.19
C ALA A 50 -1.72 -16.01 7.03
N SER A 51 -1.76 -15.29 5.92
CA SER A 51 -0.91 -15.50 4.75
C SER A 51 -0.63 -14.19 3.99
N VAL A 52 0.41 -14.21 3.15
CA VAL A 52 0.72 -13.10 2.22
C VAL A 52 -0.45 -12.86 1.24
N ALA A 53 -1.16 -13.91 0.86
CA ALA A 53 -2.33 -13.80 -0.01
C ALA A 53 -3.46 -12.99 0.65
N ASP A 54 -3.77 -13.30 1.92
CA ASP A 54 -4.79 -12.58 2.69
C ASP A 54 -4.38 -11.11 2.90
N HIS A 55 -3.10 -10.86 3.16
CA HIS A 55 -2.54 -9.51 3.28
C HIS A 55 -2.71 -8.70 1.99
N CYS A 56 -2.35 -9.29 0.86
CA CYS A 56 -2.53 -8.70 -0.47
C CYS A 56 -4.00 -8.42 -0.81
N GLU A 57 -4.91 -9.34 -0.48
CA GLU A 57 -6.34 -9.15 -0.69
C GLU A 57 -6.91 -8.01 0.15
N TYR A 58 -6.48 -7.93 1.42
CA TYR A 58 -6.88 -6.84 2.30
C TYR A 58 -6.38 -5.49 1.79
N VAL A 59 -5.12 -5.39 1.38
CA VAL A 59 -4.54 -4.13 0.86
C VAL A 59 -5.21 -3.67 -0.43
N ARG A 60 -5.47 -4.59 -1.37
CA ARG A 60 -6.22 -4.27 -2.60
C ARG A 60 -7.62 -3.77 -2.30
N SER A 61 -8.33 -4.45 -1.41
CA SER A 61 -9.68 -4.02 -0.97
C SER A 61 -9.65 -2.65 -0.31
N ALA A 62 -8.64 -2.37 0.52
CA ALA A 62 -8.46 -1.08 1.17
C ALA A 62 -8.17 0.05 0.17
N CYS A 63 -7.35 -0.19 -0.87
CA CYS A 63 -7.13 0.79 -1.94
C CYS A 63 -8.42 1.17 -2.66
N LEU A 64 -9.28 0.19 -2.96
CA LEU A 64 -10.56 0.44 -3.62
C LEU A 64 -11.56 1.16 -2.70
N ALA A 65 -11.56 0.87 -1.41
CA ALA A 65 -12.48 1.50 -0.46
C ALA A 65 -12.07 2.93 -0.08
N LEU A 66 -10.76 3.17 0.06
CA LEU A 66 -10.23 4.48 0.46
C LEU A 66 -10.03 5.44 -0.71
N GLU A 67 -9.89 4.91 -1.93
CA GLU A 67 -9.67 5.66 -3.17
C GLU A 67 -8.62 6.78 -2.99
N PRO A 68 -7.37 6.44 -2.63
CA PRO A 68 -6.31 7.42 -2.40
C PRO A 68 -5.99 8.28 -3.63
N LEU A 69 -6.24 7.76 -4.84
CA LEU A 69 -6.09 8.43 -6.11
C LEU A 69 -7.46 8.78 -6.70
N ASN A 70 -7.51 9.78 -7.57
CA ASN A 70 -8.73 10.12 -8.32
C ASN A 70 -9.05 9.14 -9.47
N GLY A 71 -8.16 8.17 -9.73
CA GLY A 71 -8.27 7.12 -10.74
C GLY A 71 -7.19 6.06 -10.52
N SER A 72 -7.32 4.90 -11.18
CA SER A 72 -6.31 3.83 -11.15
C SER A 72 -5.96 3.27 -9.76
N ASN A 73 -6.93 3.26 -8.83
CA ASN A 73 -6.74 2.74 -7.46
C ASN A 73 -6.49 1.22 -7.44
N GLU A 74 -7.02 0.49 -8.41
CA GLU A 74 -6.75 -0.93 -8.63
C GLU A 74 -5.28 -1.18 -8.96
N ILE A 75 -4.66 -0.32 -9.76
CA ILE A 75 -3.24 -0.42 -10.13
C ILE A 75 -2.37 -0.20 -8.88
N LEU A 76 -2.71 0.79 -8.07
CA LEU A 76 -2.03 1.01 -6.79
C LEU A 76 -2.16 -0.20 -5.85
N GLY A 77 -3.35 -0.78 -5.73
CA GLY A 77 -3.56 -2.01 -4.95
C GLY A 77 -2.69 -3.18 -5.44
N HIS A 78 -2.59 -3.38 -6.75
CA HIS A 78 -1.72 -4.40 -7.33
C HIS A 78 -0.24 -4.14 -7.07
N ALA A 79 0.22 -2.90 -7.28
CA ALA A 79 1.60 -2.53 -7.07
C ALA A 79 2.03 -2.69 -5.60
N LEU A 80 1.16 -2.33 -4.65
CA LEU A 80 1.42 -2.55 -3.22
C LEU A 80 1.47 -4.04 -2.86
N CYS A 81 0.62 -4.88 -3.46
CA CYS A 81 0.70 -6.32 -3.26
C CYS A 81 2.02 -6.91 -3.80
N SER A 82 2.45 -6.53 -5.00
CA SER A 82 3.75 -6.94 -5.53
C SER A 82 4.89 -6.54 -4.59
N TYR A 83 4.84 -5.32 -4.07
CA TYR A 83 5.82 -4.82 -3.11
C TYR A 83 5.82 -5.61 -1.78
N ILE A 84 4.65 -6.06 -1.28
CA ILE A 84 4.55 -6.93 -0.10
C ILE A 84 5.21 -8.28 -0.36
N VAL A 85 4.93 -8.89 -1.52
CA VAL A 85 5.47 -10.20 -1.91
C VAL A 85 6.99 -10.16 -2.02
N ASP A 86 7.55 -9.12 -2.63
CA ASP A 86 9.01 -8.97 -2.79
C ASP A 86 9.77 -8.84 -1.46
N ARG A 87 9.06 -8.56 -0.35
CA ARG A 87 9.64 -8.36 0.99
C ARG A 87 9.20 -9.38 2.03
N SER A 88 8.41 -10.38 1.64
CA SER A 88 7.97 -11.49 2.51
C SER A 88 8.97 -12.63 2.49
#